data_AF-A0A2R6G0W6-F1
#
_entry.id   AF-A0A2R6G0W6-F1
#
_cell.length_a   1.000
_cell.length_b   1.000
_cell.length_c   1.000
_cell.angle_alpha   90.00
_cell.angle_beta   90.00
_cell.angle_gamma   90.00
#
_symmetry.space_group_name_H-M   'P 1'
#
loop_
_entity.id
_entity.type
_entity.pdbx_description
1 polymer ?
#
loop_
_entity_poly.entity_id
_entity_poly.type
_entity_poly.pdbx_seq_one_letter_code
_entity_poly.pdbx_strand_id
1 'polypeptide(L)'
;MERTDGTHEGRTSRFAGVRRRAAALRSGVRLGQFLSIGVLGALFDNGLLIVLYGFGSVPLGTAKLASAEAAILLMFACNERVTFAEWGTGGIRDLARRVLTSNLVRLGGVAVATGVLLVLTELGVWYVLANVVGIGVGALLNYVLESLLTWRVHRE
;
A
#
# COMPACT_ATOMS: atom_id res chain seq x y z
N MET A 1 -40.60 -19.76 -32.96
CA MET A 1 -40.34 -20.81 -31.96
C MET A 1 -38.97 -21.36 -32.31
N GLU A 2 -37.87 -21.19 -31.57
CA GLU A 2 -37.71 -20.96 -30.14
C GLU A 2 -36.31 -20.34 -29.89
N ARG A 3 -36.25 -19.42 -28.93
CA ARG A 3 -35.05 -18.82 -28.33
C ARG A 3 -34.48 -19.78 -27.28
N THR A 4 -33.14 -19.78 -27.12
CA THR A 4 -32.28 -19.91 -25.90
C THR A 4 -31.02 -20.68 -26.31
N ASP A 5 -29.80 -20.14 -26.48
CA ASP A 5 -29.03 -19.02 -25.92
C ASP A 5 -28.67 -19.09 -24.43
N GLY A 6 -27.36 -19.27 -24.16
CA GLY A 6 -26.66 -18.40 -23.20
C GLY A 6 -26.11 -18.96 -21.88
N THR A 7 -26.41 -20.19 -21.45
CA THR A 7 -26.20 -20.55 -20.02
C THR A 7 -24.89 -21.28 -19.68
N HIS A 8 -24.18 -21.85 -20.65
CA HIS A 8 -22.96 -22.64 -20.38
C HIS A 8 -21.62 -21.91 -20.62
N GLU A 9 -21.56 -20.88 -21.47
CA GLU A 9 -20.33 -20.11 -21.73
C GLU A 9 -19.95 -19.11 -20.62
N GLY A 10 -20.93 -18.63 -19.86
CA GLY A 10 -20.70 -17.61 -18.81
C GLY A 10 -19.95 -18.14 -17.58
N ARG A 11 -20.02 -19.44 -17.29
CA ARG A 11 -19.44 -20.03 -16.07
C ARG A 11 -17.95 -20.34 -16.25
N THR A 12 -17.55 -20.89 -17.39
CA THR A 12 -16.14 -21.17 -17.76
C THR A 12 -15.32 -19.89 -17.95
N SER A 13 -15.92 -18.84 -18.52
CA SER A 13 -15.31 -17.50 -18.67
C SER A 13 -14.99 -16.83 -17.32
N ARG A 14 -15.88 -16.93 -16.32
CA ARG A 14 -15.67 -16.38 -14.97
C ARG A 14 -14.47 -17.02 -14.26
N PHE A 15 -14.33 -18.35 -14.31
CA PHE A 15 -13.19 -19.04 -13.70
C PHE A 15 -11.87 -18.81 -14.45
N ALA A 16 -11.91 -18.67 -15.78
CA ALA A 16 -10.74 -18.29 -16.58
C ALA A 16 -10.25 -16.86 -16.26
N GLY A 17 -11.18 -15.94 -15.99
CA GLY A 17 -10.88 -14.57 -15.55
C GLY A 17 -10.28 -14.51 -14.14
N VAL A 18 -10.72 -15.37 -13.22
CA VAL A 18 -10.13 -15.50 -11.87
C VAL A 18 -8.73 -16.12 -11.95
N ARG A 19 -8.53 -17.17 -12.77
CA ARG A 19 -7.22 -17.80 -12.98
C ARG A 19 -6.20 -16.87 -13.66
N ARG A 20 -6.62 -16.05 -14.63
CA ARG A 20 -5.76 -15.02 -15.24
C ARG A 20 -5.42 -13.89 -14.28
N ARG A 21 -6.35 -13.46 -13.43
CA ARG A 21 -6.08 -12.50 -12.33
C ARG A 21 -5.10 -13.06 -11.31
N ALA A 22 -5.27 -14.33 -10.91
CA ALA A 22 -4.32 -15.03 -10.05
C ALA A 22 -2.95 -15.26 -10.72
N ALA A 23 -2.89 -15.42 -12.05
CA ALA A 23 -1.65 -15.53 -12.81
C ALA A 23 -0.96 -14.17 -13.06
N ALA A 24 -1.71 -13.07 -13.17
CA ALA A 24 -1.17 -11.71 -13.22
C ALA A 24 -0.53 -11.30 -11.87
N LEU A 25 -1.17 -11.71 -10.76
CA LEU A 25 -0.57 -11.67 -9.41
C LEU A 25 0.64 -12.61 -9.26
N ARG A 26 0.83 -13.57 -10.18
CA ARG A 26 1.95 -14.52 -10.20
C ARG A 26 3.16 -14.02 -11.00
N SER A 27 3.15 -12.79 -11.53
CA SER A 27 4.41 -12.13 -11.91
C SER A 27 5.16 -11.73 -10.63
N GLY A 28 5.77 -12.72 -9.95
CA GLY A 28 6.49 -12.55 -8.68
C GLY A 28 7.56 -11.45 -8.70
N VAL A 29 7.96 -11.01 -9.90
CA VAL A 29 8.86 -9.87 -10.14
C VAL A 29 8.25 -8.52 -9.70
N ARG A 30 6.99 -8.22 -10.03
CA ARG A 30 6.35 -6.93 -9.65
C ARG A 30 5.94 -6.91 -8.19
N LEU A 31 5.46 -8.05 -7.67
CA LEU A 31 5.19 -8.23 -6.25
C LEU A 31 6.48 -8.10 -5.43
N GLY A 32 7.59 -8.68 -5.92
CA GLY A 32 8.92 -8.59 -5.31
C GLY A 32 9.49 -7.18 -5.29
N GLN A 33 9.38 -6.41 -6.38
CA GLN A 33 9.80 -5.00 -6.39
C GLN A 33 8.96 -4.14 -5.43
N PHE A 34 7.65 -4.36 -5.38
CA PHE A 34 6.75 -3.67 -4.45
C PHE A 34 7.04 -4.03 -2.99
N LEU A 35 7.33 -5.30 -2.71
CA LEU A 35 7.78 -5.78 -1.40
C LEU A 35 9.14 -5.19 -1.02
N SER A 36 10.11 -5.11 -1.94
CA SER A 36 11.44 -4.55 -1.65
C SER A 36 11.38 -3.06 -1.27
N ILE A 37 10.61 -2.25 -2.00
CA ILE A 37 10.42 -0.83 -1.67
C ILE A 37 9.58 -0.69 -0.40
N GLY A 38 8.58 -1.55 -0.20
CA GLY A 38 7.78 -1.60 1.02
C GLY A 38 8.60 -1.94 2.27
N VAL A 39 9.55 -2.88 2.16
CA VAL A 39 10.48 -3.24 3.23
C VAL A 39 11.41 -2.07 3.55
N LEU A 40 11.97 -1.38 2.54
CA LEU A 40 12.78 -0.19 2.76
C LEU A 40 11.99 0.90 3.50
N GLY A 41 10.74 1.13 3.07
CA GLY A 41 9.82 2.05 3.74
C GLY A 41 9.55 1.65 5.19
N ALA A 42 9.30 0.36 5.45
CA ALA A 42 9.03 -0.15 6.80
C ALA A 42 10.26 -0.06 7.72
N LEU A 43 11.46 -0.33 7.21
CA LEU A 43 12.71 -0.18 7.95
C LEU A 43 12.97 1.29 8.32
N PHE A 44 12.77 2.20 7.37
CA PHE A 44 12.92 3.62 7.61
C PHE A 44 11.88 4.14 8.61
N ASP A 45 10.62 3.76 8.46
CA ASP A 45 9.53 4.11 9.38
C ASP A 45 9.85 3.65 10.81
N ASN A 46 10.25 2.39 11.00
CA ASN A 46 10.61 1.88 12.32
C ASN A 46 11.85 2.57 12.90
N GLY A 47 12.88 2.80 12.08
CA GLY A 47 14.08 3.51 12.52
C GLY A 47 13.76 4.92 13.00
N LEU A 48 12.93 5.66 12.24
CA LEU A 48 12.53 7.01 12.62
C LEU A 48 11.57 7.01 13.82
N LEU A 49 10.68 6.03 13.94
CA LEU A 49 9.83 5.86 15.12
C LEU A 49 10.68 5.62 16.38
N ILE A 50 11.71 4.77 16.30
CA ILE A 50 12.65 4.53 17.39
C ILE A 50 13.38 5.83 17.78
N VAL A 51 13.82 6.62 16.81
CA VAL A 51 14.48 7.92 17.06
C VAL A 51 13.53 8.90 17.74
N LEU A 52 12.32 9.08 17.21
CA LEU A 52 11.37 10.08 17.71
C LEU A 52 10.77 9.70 19.06
N TYR A 53 10.24 8.48 19.18
CA TYR A 53 9.57 8.01 20.41
C TYR A 53 10.57 7.44 21.41
N GLY A 54 11.45 6.53 20.96
CA GLY A 54 12.38 5.82 21.84
C GLY A 54 13.49 6.71 22.42
N PHE A 55 14.01 7.65 21.64
CA PHE A 55 15.08 8.56 22.07
C PHE A 55 14.64 10.02 22.20
N GLY A 56 13.68 10.48 21.39
CA GLY A 56 13.29 11.88 21.25
C GLY A 56 12.15 12.35 22.17
N SER A 57 11.58 11.48 23.01
CA SER A 57 10.45 11.79 23.92
C SER A 57 9.19 12.32 23.21
N VAL A 58 9.04 12.10 21.90
CA VAL A 58 7.85 12.50 21.14
C VAL A 58 6.70 11.56 21.48
N PRO A 59 5.46 12.03 21.71
CA PRO A 59 4.31 11.15 21.94
C PRO A 59 4.12 10.10 20.83
N LEU A 60 3.78 8.86 21.19
CA LEU A 60 3.77 7.71 20.27
C LEU A 60 2.94 7.94 19.01
N GLY A 61 1.73 8.50 19.15
CA GLY A 61 0.85 8.79 18.01
C GLY A 61 1.48 9.81 17.04
N THR A 62 2.05 10.89 17.58
CA THR A 62 2.72 11.93 16.78
C THR A 62 3.99 11.39 16.12
N ALA A 63 4.80 10.64 16.85
CA ALA A 63 6.00 9.99 16.34
C ALA A 63 5.67 9.03 15.20
N LYS A 64 4.59 8.25 15.34
CA LYS A 64 4.13 7.33 14.29
C LYS A 64 3.71 8.07 13.04
N LEU A 65 2.86 9.10 13.17
CA LEU A 65 2.41 9.88 12.01
C LEU A 65 3.58 10.53 11.26
N ALA A 66 4.51 11.15 11.99
CA ALA A 66 5.71 11.75 11.40
C ALA A 66 6.60 10.71 10.72
N SER A 67 6.82 9.55 11.34
CA SER A 67 7.61 8.48 10.74
C SER A 67 6.98 7.91 9.47
N ALA A 68 5.65 7.76 9.45
CA ALA A 68 4.90 7.24 8.31
C ALA A 68 4.92 8.22 7.13
N GLU A 69 4.72 9.51 7.38
CA GLU A 69 4.80 10.56 6.35
C GLU A 69 6.19 10.60 5.71
N ALA A 70 7.25 10.60 6.54
CA ALA A 70 8.62 10.60 6.05
C ALA A 70 8.96 9.33 5.23
N ALA A 71 8.48 8.15 5.65
CA ALA A 71 8.65 6.92 4.89
C ALA A 71 7.90 6.95 3.55
N ILE A 72 6.72 7.55 3.48
CA ILE A 72 5.97 7.72 2.24
C ILE A 72 6.71 8.65 1.28
N LEU A 73 7.22 9.78 1.78
CA LEU A 73 8.03 10.72 0.98
C LEU A 73 9.31 10.07 0.48
N LEU A 74 9.99 9.27 1.30
CA LEU A 74 11.18 8.51 0.90
C LEU A 74 10.86 7.53 -0.22
N MET A 75 9.80 6.73 -0.06
CA MET A 75 9.36 5.78 -1.08
C MET A 75 8.98 6.50 -2.38
N PHE A 76 8.30 7.65 -2.29
CA PHE A 76 7.97 8.47 -3.45
C PHE A 76 9.23 9.00 -4.13
N ALA A 77 10.19 9.56 -3.39
CA ALA A 77 11.44 10.09 -3.93
C ALA A 77 12.31 9.01 -4.59
N CYS A 78 12.38 7.82 -3.98
CA CYS A 78 13.05 6.67 -4.58
C CYS A 78 12.37 6.25 -5.89
N ASN A 79 11.04 6.15 -5.90
CA ASN A 79 10.29 5.81 -7.11
C ASN A 79 10.47 6.87 -8.21
N GLU A 80 10.46 8.16 -7.85
CA GLU A 80 10.66 9.25 -8.79
C GLU A 80 12.07 9.21 -9.42
N ARG A 81 13.11 9.05 -8.59
CA ARG A 81 14.50 8.99 -9.08
C ARG A 81 14.82 7.76 -9.90
N VAL A 82 14.19 6.62 -9.62
CA VAL A 82 14.45 5.37 -10.36
C VAL A 82 13.56 5.26 -11.61
N THR A 83 12.33 5.76 -11.56
CA THR A 83 11.34 5.58 -12.63
C THR A 83 11.29 6.74 -13.62
N PHE A 84 11.59 7.96 -13.18
CA PHE A 84 11.43 9.17 -14.00
C PHE A 84 12.75 9.93 -14.26
N ALA A 85 13.91 9.34 -13.97
CA ALA A 85 15.21 9.93 -14.31
C ALA A 85 15.36 10.29 -15.80
N GLU A 86 14.61 9.64 -16.69
CA GLU A 86 14.61 9.88 -18.14
C GLU A 86 13.45 10.77 -18.64
N TRP A 87 12.46 11.12 -17.80
CA TRP A 87 11.19 11.75 -18.22
C TRP A 87 10.96 13.12 -17.56
N GLY A 88 12.01 13.94 -17.50
CA GLY A 88 12.06 15.22 -16.77
C GLY A 88 11.21 16.38 -17.33
N THR A 89 9.93 16.19 -17.66
CA THR A 89 9.06 17.27 -18.22
C THR A 89 7.60 17.26 -17.74
N GLY A 90 7.31 16.77 -16.53
CA GLY A 90 5.99 16.96 -15.90
C GLY A 90 5.96 18.21 -15.00
N GLY A 91 5.01 19.13 -15.22
CA GLY A 91 4.87 20.33 -14.37
C GLY A 91 4.42 20.00 -12.93
N ILE A 92 4.51 20.98 -12.01
CA ILE A 92 4.12 20.86 -10.59
C ILE A 92 2.73 20.23 -10.37
N ARG A 93 1.79 20.47 -11.29
CA ARG A 93 0.43 19.90 -11.25
C ARG A 93 0.40 18.39 -11.48
N ASP A 94 1.24 17.85 -12.35
CA ASP A 94 1.30 16.41 -12.62
C ASP A 94 1.99 15.67 -11.46
N LEU A 95 3.01 16.30 -10.87
CA LEU A 95 3.64 15.82 -9.64
C LEU A 95 2.62 15.78 -8.49
N ALA A 96 1.89 16.88 -8.26
CA ALA A 96 0.88 16.97 -7.21
C ALA A 96 -0.25 15.94 -7.40
N ARG A 97 -0.70 15.70 -8.64
CA ARG A 97 -1.70 14.67 -8.95
C ARG A 97 -1.18 13.28 -8.62
N ARG A 98 0.04 12.93 -9.05
CA ARG A 98 0.67 11.62 -8.77
C ARG A 98 0.88 11.41 -7.27
N VAL A 99 1.30 12.45 -6.55
CA VAL A 99 1.41 12.46 -5.08
C VAL A 99 0.02 12.23 -4.48
N LEU A 100 -0.99 13.03 -4.81
CA LEU A 100 -2.34 12.88 -4.23
C LEU A 100 -2.92 11.49 -4.46
N THR A 101 -2.85 10.98 -5.70
CA THR A 101 -3.42 9.67 -6.05
C THR A 101 -2.68 8.52 -5.34
N SER A 102 -1.36 8.60 -5.19
CA SER A 102 -0.58 7.58 -4.46
C SER A 102 -0.70 7.69 -2.94
N ASN A 103 -0.92 8.89 -2.41
CA ASN A 103 -1.01 9.14 -0.98
C ASN A 103 -2.41 8.89 -0.40
N LEU A 104 -3.48 9.09 -1.18
CA LEU A 104 -4.86 8.86 -0.74
C LEU A 104 -5.13 7.41 -0.32
N VAL A 105 -4.65 6.44 -1.09
CA VAL A 105 -4.78 5.01 -0.73
C VAL A 105 -3.92 4.70 0.50
N ARG A 106 -2.75 5.32 0.61
CA ARG A 106 -1.82 5.10 1.73
C ARG A 106 -2.35 5.68 3.05
N LEU A 107 -3.12 6.77 3.02
CA LEU A 107 -3.74 7.35 4.21
C LEU A 107 -4.65 6.37 4.95
N GLY A 108 -5.42 5.55 4.23
CA GLY A 108 -6.27 4.51 4.82
C GLY A 108 -5.44 3.45 5.55
N GLY A 109 -4.40 2.93 4.90
CA GLY A 109 -3.47 1.97 5.51
C GLY A 109 -2.71 2.55 6.71
N VAL A 110 -2.30 3.82 6.66
CA VAL A 110 -1.63 4.49 7.79
C VAL A 110 -2.57 4.65 8.99
N ALA A 111 -3.82 5.05 8.76
CA ALA A 111 -4.79 5.18 9.84
C ALA A 111 -5.00 3.85 10.57
N VAL A 112 -5.14 2.75 9.82
CA VAL A 112 -5.28 1.41 10.41
C VAL A 112 -3.99 0.95 11.08
N ALA A 113 -2.82 1.18 10.47
CA ALA A 113 -1.54 0.85 11.07
C ALA A 113 -1.34 1.56 12.42
N THR A 114 -1.68 2.85 12.50
CA THR A 114 -1.64 3.64 13.73
C THR A 114 -2.63 3.12 14.76
N GLY A 115 -3.87 2.80 14.36
CA GLY A 115 -4.85 2.21 15.27
C GLY A 115 -4.38 0.88 15.87
N VAL A 116 -3.85 -0.02 15.05
CA VAL A 116 -3.28 -1.30 15.50
C VAL A 116 -2.08 -1.08 16.43
N LEU A 117 -1.17 -0.17 16.09
CA LEU A 117 -0.05 0.20 16.95
C LEU A 117 -0.52 0.62 18.34
N LEU A 118 -1.46 1.57 18.40
CA LEU A 118 -1.96 2.11 19.65
C LEU A 118 -2.62 1.01 20.49
N VAL A 119 -3.53 0.23 19.90
CA VAL A 119 -4.23 -0.86 20.60
C VAL A 119 -3.24 -1.90 21.12
N LEU A 120 -2.30 -2.37 20.31
CA LEU A 120 -1.33 -3.38 20.75
C LEU A 120 -0.38 -2.84 21.83
N THR A 121 0.00 -1.57 21.74
CA THR A 121 0.86 -0.96 22.77
C THR A 121 0.13 -0.82 24.11
N GLU A 122 -1.16 -0.45 24.10
CA GLU A 122 -2.01 -0.45 25.31
C GLU A 122 -2.15 -1.85 25.92
N LEU A 123 -2.08 -2.90 25.10
CA LEU A 123 -2.05 -4.30 25.54
C LEU A 123 -0.66 -4.76 26.02
N GLY A 124 0.34 -3.87 26.08
CA GLY A 124 1.69 -4.15 26.55
C GLY A 124 2.63 -4.74 25.50
N VAL A 125 2.24 -4.78 24.23
CA VAL A 125 3.13 -5.21 23.14
C VAL A 125 4.20 -4.14 22.92
N TRP A 126 5.45 -4.57 22.72
CA TRP A 126 6.54 -3.67 22.37
C TRP A 126 6.21 -2.85 21.11
N TYR A 127 6.28 -1.52 21.20
CA TYR A 127 5.77 -0.60 20.18
C TYR A 127 6.34 -0.84 18.78
N VAL A 128 7.59 -1.29 18.64
CA VAL A 128 8.19 -1.63 17.34
C VAL A 128 7.51 -2.86 16.74
N LEU A 129 7.29 -3.90 17.55
CA LEU A 129 6.56 -5.09 17.09
C LEU A 129 5.11 -4.75 16.75
N ALA A 130 4.45 -3.94 17.58
CA ALA A 130 3.11 -3.43 17.33
C ALA A 130 3.05 -2.61 16.01
N ASN A 131 4.07 -1.80 15.72
CA ASN A 131 4.17 -1.03 14.49
C ASN A 131 4.36 -1.92 13.26
N VAL A 132 5.21 -2.95 13.35
CA VAL A 132 5.39 -3.95 12.27
C VAL A 132 4.07 -4.65 11.95
N VAL A 133 3.33 -5.08 12.97
CA VAL A 133 1.99 -5.68 12.78
C VAL A 133 1.02 -4.67 12.17
N GLY A 134 1.01 -3.43 12.65
CA GLY A 134 0.20 -2.35 12.11
C GLY A 134 0.46 -2.09 10.63
N ILE A 135 1.73 -1.97 10.22
CA ILE A 135 2.12 -1.82 8.81
C ILE A 135 1.63 -3.00 7.99
N GLY A 136 1.78 -4.23 8.49
CA GLY A 136 1.30 -5.44 7.81
C GLY A 136 -0.22 -5.43 7.58
N VAL A 137 -1.00 -5.07 8.61
CA VAL A 137 -2.46 -4.95 8.52
C VAL A 137 -2.88 -3.82 7.59
N GLY A 138 -2.26 -2.65 7.70
CA GLY A 138 -2.52 -1.51 6.83
C GLY A 138 -2.20 -1.79 5.36
N ALA A 139 -1.10 -2.50 5.09
CA ALA A 139 -0.73 -2.94 3.75
C ALA A 139 -1.74 -3.95 3.18
N LEU A 140 -2.21 -4.91 4.00
CA LEU A 140 -3.24 -5.85 3.60
C LEU A 140 -4.56 -5.15 3.27
N LEU A 141 -4.98 -4.19 4.11
CA LEU A 141 -6.17 -3.40 3.84
C LEU A 141 -6.05 -2.60 2.54
N ASN A 142 -4.92 -1.93 2.32
CA ASN A 142 -4.67 -1.20 1.07
C ASN A 142 -4.77 -2.12 -0.14
N TYR A 143 -4.16 -3.31 -0.07
CA TYR A 143 -4.25 -4.32 -1.12
C TYR A 143 -5.70 -4.76 -1.37
N VAL A 144 -6.48 -5.01 -0.32
CA VAL A 144 -7.89 -5.41 -0.42
C VAL A 144 -8.75 -4.28 -1.01
N LEU A 145 -8.58 -3.05 -0.53
CA LEU A 145 -9.31 -1.88 -1.04
C LEU A 145 -8.97 -1.62 -2.50
N GLU A 146 -7.70 -1.68 -2.88
CA GLU A 146 -7.27 -1.53 -4.27
C GLU A 146 -7.81 -2.67 -5.15
N SER A 147 -7.88 -3.89 -4.63
CA SER A 147 -8.45 -5.05 -5.33
C SER A 147 -9.98 -4.96 -5.50
N LEU A 148 -10.69 -4.41 -4.51
CA LEU A 148 -12.16 -4.34 -4.51
C LEU A 148 -12.71 -3.09 -5.20
N LEU A 149 -12.03 -1.94 -5.03
CA LEU A 149 -12.47 -0.64 -5.54
C LEU A 149 -11.87 -0.31 -6.91
N THR A 150 -10.58 -0.59 -7.13
CA THR A 150 -9.89 -0.19 -8.38
C THR A 150 -10.11 -1.22 -9.49
N TRP A 151 -10.18 -2.52 -9.18
CA TRP A 151 -10.27 -3.59 -10.18
C TRP A 151 -11.70 -4.02 -10.58
N ARG A 152 -12.73 -3.27 -10.17
CA ARG A 152 -14.11 -3.54 -10.59
C ARG A 152 -14.53 -2.91 -11.92
N VAL A 153 -13.79 -1.97 -12.51
CA VAL A 153 -14.22 -1.32 -13.75
C VAL A 153 -13.01 -1.03 -14.63
N HIS A 154 -12.66 -1.97 -15.49
CA HIS A 154 -12.26 -1.80 -16.90
C HIS A 154 -12.45 -3.18 -17.53
N ARG A 155 -13.71 -3.52 -17.77
CA ARG A 155 -14.04 -4.52 -18.79
C ARG A 155 -14.21 -3.73 -20.08
N GLU A 156 -13.26 -3.88 -20.98
CA GLU A 156 -13.61 -3.98 -22.40
C GLU A 156 -14.32 -5.32 -22.63
#